data_AF-A0A7S3PTG4-F1
#
_entry.id   AF-A0A7S3PTG4-F1
#
_cell.length_a   1.000
_cell.length_b   1.000
_cell.length_c   1.000
_cell.angle_alpha   90.00
_cell.angle_beta   90.00
_cell.angle_gamma   90.00
#
_symmetry.space_group_name_H-M   'P 1'
#
loop_
_entity.id
_entity.type
_entity.pdbx_description
1 polymer ?
#
loop_
_entity_poly.entity_id
_entity_poly.type
_entity_poly.pdbx_seq_one_letter_code
_entity_poly.pdbx_strand_id
1 'polypeptide(L)'
;EGLLVILTCTTTLSLGMNLPASLVIVRSTKAYRGSSSGMQDIDKSTLIQMVGRAGRPGFDSSGTAVIMTCSGEEEKFRNLLNGLEPITSVLKYELKEILNTEIVLGFITSIEDSLIWLETTFWYQLEKKRQNHKAILRNIV
;
A
#
# COMPACT_ATOMS: atom_id res chain seq x y z
N GLU A 1 1.15 33.75 -9.05
CA GLU A 1 0.74 32.33 -8.86
C GLU A 1 0.20 32.17 -7.45
N GLY A 2 -0.76 31.27 -7.19
CA GLY A 2 -1.49 31.20 -5.90
C GLY A 2 -2.87 31.87 -5.89
N LEU A 3 -3.47 32.09 -7.07
CA LEU A 3 -4.81 32.67 -7.21
C LEU A 3 -5.93 31.73 -6.72
N LEU A 4 -5.67 30.42 -6.76
CA LEU A 4 -6.60 29.38 -6.31
C LEU A 4 -6.25 28.95 -4.89
N VAL A 5 -7.14 29.27 -3.95
CA VAL A 5 -7.00 28.92 -2.53
C VAL A 5 -7.48 27.50 -2.23
N ILE A 6 -8.44 27.00 -3.03
CA ILE A 6 -9.05 25.68 -2.84
C ILE A 6 -9.10 24.97 -4.19
N LEU A 7 -8.60 23.74 -4.23
CA LEU A 7 -8.71 22.83 -5.36
C LEU A 7 -9.42 21.56 -4.91
N THR A 8 -10.50 21.19 -5.61
CA THR A 8 -11.15 19.88 -5.42
C THR A 8 -10.74 18.97 -6.56
N CYS A 9 -10.29 17.76 -6.24
CA CYS A 9 -9.78 16.81 -7.23
C CYS A 9 -10.18 15.37 -6.92
N THR A 10 -10.13 14.51 -7.94
CA THR A 10 -10.23 13.06 -7.80
C THR A 10 -8.91 12.45 -7.32
N THR A 11 -8.94 11.18 -6.91
CA THR A 11 -7.76 10.44 -6.41
C THR A 11 -6.59 10.42 -7.38
N THR A 12 -6.84 10.47 -8.70
CA THR A 12 -5.82 10.45 -9.75
C THR A 12 -4.81 11.61 -9.68
N LEU A 13 -5.21 12.77 -9.14
CA LEU A 13 -4.29 13.91 -9.00
C LEU A 13 -3.09 13.57 -8.10
N SER A 14 -3.31 12.74 -7.08
CA SER A 14 -2.26 12.34 -6.13
C SER A 14 -1.10 11.60 -6.81
N LEU A 15 -1.37 10.92 -7.93
CA LEU A 15 -0.38 10.15 -8.69
C LEU A 15 0.23 10.95 -9.85
N GLY A 16 -0.55 11.85 -10.46
CA GLY A 16 -0.20 12.44 -11.76
C GLY A 16 0.50 13.81 -11.71
N MET A 17 0.45 14.54 -10.59
CA MET A 17 0.96 15.92 -10.55
C MET A 17 1.68 16.25 -9.24
N ASN A 18 2.77 17.02 -9.35
CA ASN A 18 3.51 17.52 -8.18
C ASN A 18 2.95 18.87 -7.68
N LEU A 19 1.72 18.83 -7.14
CA LEU A 19 1.07 20.00 -6.56
C LEU A 19 0.95 19.85 -5.03
N PRO A 20 1.91 20.36 -4.25
CA PRO A 20 1.80 20.34 -2.79
C PRO A 20 0.85 21.43 -2.28
N ALA A 21 0.13 21.15 -1.20
CA ALA A 21 -0.80 22.07 -0.56
C ALA A 21 -0.56 22.11 0.95
N SER A 22 -0.74 23.27 1.59
CA SER A 22 -0.58 23.41 3.05
C SER A 22 -1.54 22.48 3.82
N LEU A 23 -2.76 22.34 3.32
CA LEU A 23 -3.81 21.47 3.86
C LEU A 23 -4.34 20.54 2.77
N VAL A 24 -4.38 19.25 3.04
CA VAL A 24 -5.06 18.25 2.20
C VAL A 24 -6.22 17.64 2.97
N ILE A 25 -7.41 17.61 2.36
CA ILE A 25 -8.60 17.00 2.95
C ILE A 25 -9.03 15.80 2.10
N VAL A 26 -9.01 14.62 2.71
CA VAL A 26 -9.57 13.39 2.13
C VAL A 26 -11.01 13.25 2.62
N ARG A 27 -11.98 13.63 1.78
CA ARG A 27 -13.41 13.69 2.14
C ARG A 27 -14.04 12.34 2.49
N SER A 28 -13.56 11.25 1.91
CA SER A 28 -14.09 9.90 2.13
C SER A 28 -12.97 8.89 1.93
N THR A 29 -12.94 7.85 2.76
CA THR A 29 -12.03 6.71 2.62
C THR A 29 -12.62 5.58 1.79
N LYS A 30 -13.84 5.73 1.28
CA LYS A 30 -14.52 4.75 0.43
C LYS A 30 -14.74 5.27 -0.98
N ALA A 31 -14.62 4.39 -1.96
CA ALA A 31 -14.84 4.61 -3.38
C ALA A 31 -15.66 3.48 -4.00
N TYR A 32 -16.46 3.80 -5.01
CA TYR A 32 -17.26 2.81 -5.73
C TYR A 32 -16.40 2.03 -6.71
N ARG A 33 -16.42 0.69 -6.64
CA ARG A 33 -15.60 -0.22 -7.46
C ARG A 33 -16.43 -1.07 -8.43
N GLY A 34 -17.60 -0.59 -8.82
CA GLY A 34 -18.49 -1.26 -9.78
C GLY A 34 -19.64 -2.01 -9.11
N SER A 35 -20.60 -2.44 -9.93
CA SER A 35 -21.91 -2.92 -9.47
C SER A 35 -21.88 -4.21 -8.66
N SER A 36 -20.90 -5.08 -8.89
CA SER A 36 -20.69 -6.31 -8.11
C SER A 36 -19.98 -6.06 -6.78
N SER A 37 -19.09 -5.07 -6.76
CA SER A 37 -18.14 -4.81 -5.67
C SER A 37 -18.62 -3.73 -4.70
N GLY A 38 -19.55 -2.88 -5.12
CA GLY A 38 -20.14 -1.82 -4.32
C GLY A 38 -19.13 -0.76 -3.87
N MET A 39 -19.38 -0.21 -2.68
CA MET A 39 -18.50 0.77 -2.04
C MET A 39 -17.40 0.03 -1.26
N GLN A 40 -16.15 0.28 -1.61
CA GLN A 40 -14.98 -0.33 -0.98
C GLN A 40 -14.01 0.73 -0.48
N ASP A 41 -13.10 0.35 0.40
CA ASP A 41 -12.05 1.26 0.84
C ASP A 41 -11.14 1.66 -0.33
N ILE A 42 -10.66 2.90 -0.28
CA ILE A 42 -9.62 3.38 -1.19
C ILE A 42 -8.33 2.61 -0.92
N ASP A 43 -7.57 2.36 -1.98
CA ASP A 43 -6.28 1.67 -1.87
C ASP A 43 -5.36 2.45 -0.92
N LYS A 44 -4.72 1.72 -0.02
CA LYS A 44 -3.85 2.29 1.02
C LYS A 44 -2.73 3.15 0.43
N SER A 45 -2.15 2.70 -0.68
CA SER A 45 -1.14 3.43 -1.43
C SER A 45 -1.69 4.77 -1.92
N THR A 46 -2.89 4.80 -2.52
CA THR A 46 -3.54 6.03 -2.96
C THR A 46 -3.78 6.98 -1.80
N LEU A 47 -4.26 6.49 -0.66
CA LEU A 47 -4.47 7.33 0.52
C LEU A 47 -3.15 7.96 1.01
N ILE A 48 -2.08 7.16 1.10
CA ILE A 48 -0.74 7.65 1.47
C ILE A 48 -0.26 8.70 0.47
N GLN A 49 -0.45 8.47 -0.83
CA GLN A 49 -0.08 9.43 -1.88
C GLN A 49 -0.87 10.75 -1.78
N MET A 50 -2.16 10.70 -1.44
CA MET A 50 -2.97 11.90 -1.22
C MET A 50 -2.44 12.69 0.00
N VAL A 51 -2.25 12.02 1.13
CA VAL A 51 -1.72 12.64 2.36
C VAL A 51 -0.32 13.20 2.15
N GLY A 52 0.51 12.55 1.33
CA GLY A 52 1.86 12.99 0.99
C GLY A 52 1.93 14.31 0.21
N ARG A 53 0.80 14.85 -0.27
CA ARG A 53 0.72 16.19 -0.87
C ARG A 53 0.58 17.31 0.18
N ALA A 54 0.36 16.96 1.45
CA ALA A 54 0.27 17.93 2.52
C ALA A 54 1.65 18.49 2.89
N GLY A 55 1.76 19.80 2.93
CA GLY A 55 2.97 20.56 3.20
C GLY A 55 3.70 20.96 1.92
N ARG A 56 4.06 22.25 1.81
CA ARG A 56 4.87 22.77 0.71
C ARG A 56 6.33 22.89 1.14
N PRO A 57 7.24 22.07 0.56
CA PRO A 57 8.67 22.15 0.87
C PRO A 57 9.21 23.57 0.64
N GLY A 58 9.84 24.16 1.66
CA GLY A 58 10.42 25.50 1.58
C GLY A 58 9.46 26.66 1.82
N PHE A 59 8.15 26.41 1.95
CA PHE A 59 7.16 27.45 2.26
C PHE A 59 6.47 27.25 3.60
N ASP A 60 6.11 26.00 3.93
CA ASP A 60 5.40 25.68 5.16
C ASP A 60 6.34 24.93 6.13
N SER A 61 6.26 25.23 7.43
CA SER A 61 6.99 24.51 8.48
C SER A 61 6.40 23.13 8.78
N SER A 62 5.12 22.94 8.47
CA SER A 62 4.39 21.68 8.63
C SER A 62 3.27 21.57 7.58
N GLY A 63 2.95 20.35 7.19
CA GLY A 63 1.79 20.02 6.37
C GLY A 63 0.69 19.40 7.22
N THR A 64 -0.58 19.76 6.96
CA THR A 64 -1.72 19.15 7.65
C THR A 64 -2.53 18.31 6.66
N ALA A 65 -2.84 17.08 7.04
CA ALA A 65 -3.76 16.22 6.30
C ALA A 65 -4.93 15.83 7.20
N VAL A 66 -6.15 15.99 6.68
CA VAL A 66 -7.39 15.61 7.37
C VAL A 66 -8.04 14.47 6.60
N ILE A 67 -8.22 13.32 7.25
CA ILE A 67 -8.92 12.18 6.67
C ILE A 67 -10.28 12.07 7.33
N MET A 68 -11.34 12.15 6.51
CA MET A 68 -12.72 11.95 6.94
C MET A 68 -13.12 10.51 6.63
N THR A 69 -13.47 9.75 7.66
CA THR A 69 -13.83 8.32 7.57
C THR A 69 -15.03 7.99 8.45
N CYS A 70 -15.52 6.74 8.39
CA CYS A 70 -16.61 6.29 9.24
C CYS A 70 -16.13 6.12 10.69
N SER A 71 -17.02 6.38 11.65
CA SER A 71 -16.73 6.15 13.06
C SER A 71 -16.35 4.68 13.28
N GLY A 72 -15.23 4.44 13.98
CA GLY A 72 -14.67 3.10 14.21
C GLY A 72 -13.60 2.66 13.19
N GLU A 73 -13.44 3.34 12.04
CA GLU A 73 -12.40 3.04 11.05
C GLU A 73 -11.14 3.92 11.22
N GLU A 74 -11.17 4.90 12.11
CA GLU A 74 -10.08 5.87 12.31
C GLU A 74 -8.74 5.22 12.69
N GLU A 75 -8.78 4.22 13.56
CA GLU A 75 -7.58 3.54 14.05
C GLU A 75 -6.85 2.81 12.92
N LYS A 76 -7.61 2.21 11.98
CA LYS A 76 -7.06 1.54 10.80
C LYS A 76 -6.19 2.49 9.98
N PHE A 77 -6.70 3.69 9.69
CA PHE A 77 -5.98 4.68 8.89
C PHE A 77 -4.84 5.34 9.68
N ARG A 78 -4.98 5.48 11.00
CA ARG A 78 -3.90 5.93 11.88
C ARG A 78 -2.73 4.93 11.89
N ASN A 79 -3.02 3.65 12.02
CA ASN A 79 -2.01 2.59 11.99
C ASN A 79 -1.31 2.51 10.64
N LEU A 80 -2.05 2.72 9.55
CA LEU A 80 -1.48 2.81 8.20
C LEU A 80 -0.47 3.95 8.08
N LEU A 81 -0.83 5.16 8.51
CA LEU A 81 0.04 6.34 8.38
C LEU A 81 1.26 6.28 9.32
N ASN A 82 1.14 5.62 10.46
CA ASN A 82 2.25 5.41 11.39
C ASN A 82 3.19 4.26 10.95
N GLY A 83 2.91 3.60 9.82
CA GLY A 83 3.71 2.47 9.34
C GLY A 83 3.64 1.24 10.24
N LEU A 84 2.58 1.13 11.07
CA LEU A 84 2.38 0.01 11.98
C LEU A 84 1.76 -1.21 11.28
N GLU A 85 1.26 -1.04 10.06
CA GLU A 85 0.66 -2.14 9.31
C GLU A 85 1.72 -3.00 8.61
N PRO A 86 1.77 -4.33 8.86
CA PRO A 86 2.74 -5.20 8.22
C PRO A 86 2.43 -5.38 6.74
N ILE A 87 3.48 -5.29 5.91
CA ILE A 87 3.38 -5.59 4.48
C ILE A 87 3.31 -7.11 4.28
N THR A 88 2.33 -7.56 3.51
CA THR A 88 2.13 -8.99 3.16
C THR A 88 2.30 -9.21 1.67
N SER A 89 2.89 -10.34 1.28
CA SER A 89 2.97 -10.73 -0.14
C SER A 89 1.66 -11.33 -0.64
N VAL A 90 1.25 -10.94 -1.84
CA VAL A 90 0.10 -11.52 -2.57
C VAL A 90 0.50 -12.65 -3.51
N LEU A 91 1.80 -12.92 -3.67
CA LEU A 91 2.34 -13.90 -4.62
C LEU A 91 1.70 -15.29 -4.47
N LYS A 92 1.33 -15.68 -3.24
CA LYS A 92 0.69 -16.97 -2.97
C LYS A 92 -0.58 -17.21 -3.80
N TYR A 93 -1.33 -16.17 -4.10
CA TYR A 93 -2.61 -16.29 -4.83
C TYR A 93 -2.39 -16.42 -6.34
N GLU A 94 -1.35 -15.77 -6.87
CA GLU A 94 -1.04 -15.72 -8.32
C GLU A 94 0.15 -16.61 -8.71
N LEU A 95 0.63 -17.46 -7.80
CA LEU A 95 1.87 -18.20 -7.96
C LEU A 95 1.89 -19.05 -9.24
N LYS A 96 0.76 -19.65 -9.60
CA LYS A 96 0.65 -20.52 -10.78
C LYS A 96 0.91 -19.77 -12.07
N GLU A 97 0.33 -18.58 -12.21
CA GLU A 97 0.45 -17.76 -13.42
C GLU A 97 1.86 -17.18 -13.55
N ILE A 98 2.42 -16.69 -12.44
CA ILE A 98 3.77 -16.14 -12.42
C ILE A 98 4.79 -17.26 -12.69
N LEU A 99 4.66 -18.42 -12.05
CA LEU A 99 5.55 -19.55 -12.28
C LEU A 99 5.48 -20.03 -13.74
N ASN A 100 4.28 -20.13 -14.31
CA ASN A 100 4.10 -20.49 -15.72
C ASN A 100 4.80 -19.49 -16.65
N THR A 101 4.75 -18.19 -16.33
CA THR A 101 5.44 -17.14 -17.09
C THR A 101 6.95 -17.35 -17.08
N GLU A 102 7.55 -17.63 -15.92
CA GLU A 102 8.98 -17.88 -15.79
C GLU A 102 9.45 -19.17 -16.51
N ILE A 103 8.61 -20.20 -16.56
CA ILE A 103 8.87 -21.41 -17.35
C ILE A 103 8.87 -21.09 -18.84
N VAL A 104 7.87 -20.34 -19.32
CA VAL A 104 7.76 -19.94 -20.74
C VAL A 104 8.93 -19.03 -21.17
N LEU A 105 9.41 -18.17 -20.27
CA LEU A 105 10.58 -17.32 -20.52
C LEU A 105 11.91 -18.11 -20.48
N GLY A 106 11.88 -19.37 -20.03
CA GLY A 106 13.07 -20.23 -19.95
C GLY A 106 13.95 -19.98 -18.72
N PHE A 107 13.48 -19.20 -17.74
CA PHE A 107 14.20 -18.99 -16.47
C PHE A 107 14.08 -20.19 -15.54
N ILE A 108 12.97 -20.94 -15.63
CA ILE A 108 12.74 -22.16 -14.86
C ILE A 108 12.64 -23.33 -15.83
N THR A 109 13.64 -24.20 -15.80
CA THR A 109 13.66 -25.40 -16.67
C THR A 109 13.50 -26.70 -15.88
N SER A 110 13.71 -26.63 -14.57
CA SER A 110 13.63 -27.77 -13.65
C SER A 110 12.92 -27.41 -12.35
N ILE A 111 12.59 -28.43 -11.56
CA ILE A 111 12.02 -28.26 -10.22
C ILE A 111 13.02 -27.55 -9.30
N GLU A 112 14.32 -27.84 -9.42
CA GLU A 112 15.36 -27.20 -8.63
C GLU A 112 15.42 -25.69 -8.91
N ASP A 113 15.37 -25.29 -10.19
CA ASP A 113 15.32 -23.89 -10.60
C ASP A 113 14.08 -23.19 -10.00
N SER A 114 12.94 -23.89 -9.97
CA SER A 114 11.71 -23.33 -9.42
C SER A 114 11.80 -23.07 -7.91
N LEU A 115 12.53 -23.91 -7.18
CA LEU A 115 12.78 -23.73 -5.76
C LEU A 115 13.71 -22.55 -5.53
N ILE A 116 14.84 -22.49 -6.24
CA ILE A 116 15.80 -21.38 -6.16
C ILE A 116 15.11 -20.06 -6.49
N TRP A 117 14.29 -20.02 -7.55
CA TRP A 117 13.49 -18.85 -7.90
C TRP A 117 12.56 -18.44 -6.76
N LEU A 118 11.83 -19.40 -6.17
CA LEU A 118 10.91 -19.13 -5.07
C LEU A 118 11.64 -18.51 -3.87
N GLU A 119 12.88 -18.92 -3.59
CA GLU A 119 13.69 -18.36 -2.51
C GLU A 119 14.01 -16.87 -2.70
N THR A 120 14.09 -16.40 -3.95
CA THR A 120 14.31 -14.97 -4.25
C THR A 120 13.07 -14.11 -4.01
N THR A 121 11.89 -14.73 -3.86
CA THR A 121 10.63 -14.00 -3.78
C THR A 121 10.40 -13.38 -2.40
N PHE A 122 9.74 -12.22 -2.37
CA PHE A 122 9.35 -11.55 -1.13
C PHE A 122 8.45 -12.44 -0.24
N TRP A 123 7.62 -13.29 -0.85
CA TRP A 123 6.76 -14.22 -0.10
C TRP A 123 7.57 -15.22 0.72
N TYR A 124 8.57 -15.87 0.11
CA TYR A 124 9.41 -16.84 0.80
C TYR A 124 10.21 -16.19 1.93
N GLN A 125 10.77 -15.01 1.70
CA GLN A 125 11.52 -14.26 2.71
C GLN A 125 10.66 -13.89 3.92
N LEU A 126 9.40 -13.50 3.69
CA LEU A 126 8.43 -13.25 4.77
C LEU A 126 8.10 -14.51 5.56
N GLU A 127 7.85 -15.64 4.89
CA GLU A 127 7.49 -16.88 5.56
C GLU A 127 8.66 -17.44 6.39
N LYS A 128 9.88 -17.39 5.85
CA LYS A 128 11.11 -17.76 6.58
C LYS A 128 11.25 -16.95 7.87
N LYS A 129 11.03 -15.63 7.80
CA LYS A 129 11.07 -14.75 8.98
C LYS A 129 9.97 -15.08 10.00
N ARG A 130 8.76 -15.43 9.55
CA ARG A 130 7.65 -15.85 10.45
C ARG A 130 7.96 -17.15 11.19
N GLN A 131 8.53 -18.14 10.49
CA GLN A 131 8.88 -19.42 11.11
C GLN A 131 9.99 -19.26 12.16
N ASN A 132 11.01 -18.46 11.86
CA ASN A 132 12.06 -18.13 12.83
C ASN A 132 11.49 -17.40 14.06
N HIS A 133 10.57 -16.47 13.87
CA HIS A 133 9.93 -15.75 14.97
C HIS A 133 9.09 -16.69 15.86
N LYS A 134 8.34 -17.63 15.28
CA LYS A 134 7.59 -18.65 16.04
C LYS A 134 8.51 -19.58 16.82
N ALA A 135 9.66 -19.96 16.25
CA ALA A 135 10.66 -20.78 16.93
C ALA A 135 11.26 -20.06 18.16
N ILE A 136 11.55 -18.77 18.05
CA ILE A 136 12.03 -17.94 19.17
C ILE A 136 10.99 -17.83 20.28
N LEU A 137 9.72 -17.55 19.94
CA LEU A 137 8.66 -17.44 20.93
C LEU A 137 8.38 -18.76 21.67
N ARG A 138 8.58 -19.92 21.01
CA ARG A 138 8.48 -21.24 21.65
C ARG A 138 9.59 -21.55 22.64
N ASN A 139 10.74 -20.88 22.58
CA ASN A 139 11.85 -21.09 23.50
C ASN A 139 11.81 -20.13 24.70
N ILE A 140 10.85 -19.19 24.73
CA ILE A 140 10.68 -18.19 25.79
C ILE A 140 9.52 -18.57 26.73
N VAL A 141 8.61 -19.46 26.30
CA VAL A 141 7.53 -20.04 27.11
C VAL A 141 7.92 -21.45 27.51
#